data_AF-A0A1X0RTX1-F1
#
_entry.id   AF-A0A1X0RTX1-F1
#
_cell.length_a   1.000
_cell.length_b   1.000
_cell.length_c   1.000
_cell.angle_alpha   90.00
_cell.angle_beta   90.00
_cell.angle_gamma   90.00
#
_symmetry.space_group_name_H-M   'P 1'
#
loop_
_entity.id
_entity.type
_entity.pdbx_description
1 polymer ?
#
loop_
_entity_poly.entity_id
_entity_poly.type
_entity_poly.pdbx_seq_one_letter_code
_entity_poly.pdbx_strand_id
1 'polypeptide(L)'
;MEDVIATVKKQTKSYQRYSNEQKLLFVYYNRIKLFNVAKSGRLAGGISERRAQKWAKKLEGDKGWNIFEKQTNLVNRPKSQLDDRHKLHLLDFYDNWPQARIVDTMDSLTQKFSDLSVKKSTVHTSEN
;
A
#
# COMPACT_ATOMS: atom_id res chain seq x y z
N MET A 1 12.93 -12.33 34.70
CA MET A 1 13.14 -11.77 33.33
C MET A 1 12.36 -12.54 32.26
N GLU A 2 11.43 -13.43 32.65
CA GLU A 2 10.61 -14.22 31.70
C GLU A 2 9.16 -13.71 31.61
N ASP A 3 8.64 -13.04 32.65
CA ASP A 3 7.24 -12.57 32.69
C ASP A 3 6.91 -11.35 31.79
N VAL A 4 7.93 -10.60 31.35
CA VAL A 4 7.74 -9.44 30.45
C VAL A 4 7.55 -9.88 29.00
N ILE A 5 8.01 -11.09 28.64
CA ILE A 5 7.90 -11.63 27.27
C ILE A 5 6.46 -12.12 27.01
N ALA A 6 5.73 -12.54 28.06
CA ALA A 6 4.35 -13.03 27.94
C ALA A 6 3.32 -11.91 27.66
N THR A 7 3.59 -10.67 28.08
CA THR A 7 2.64 -9.54 28.00
C THR A 7 2.60 -8.83 26.64
N VAL A 8 3.50 -9.17 25.71
CA VAL A 8 3.55 -8.56 24.35
C VAL A 8 2.99 -9.48 23.27
N LYS A 9 2.14 -10.46 23.61
CA LYS A 9 1.23 -11.05 22.60
C LYS A 9 0.09 -10.08 22.30
N LYS A 10 0.42 -8.93 21.70
CA LYS A 10 -0.55 -8.10 20.97
C LYS A 10 -1.22 -9.05 19.98
N GLN A 11 -2.51 -9.34 20.20
CA GLN A 11 -3.35 -9.96 19.19
C GLN A 11 -3.30 -9.07 17.94
N THR A 12 -2.39 -9.38 17.02
CA THR A 12 -2.39 -8.80 15.69
C THR A 12 -3.66 -9.29 15.03
N LYS A 13 -4.70 -8.44 15.01
CA LYS A 13 -5.94 -8.74 14.28
C LYS A 13 -5.54 -9.10 12.86
N SER A 14 -5.68 -10.38 12.52
CA SER A 14 -5.42 -10.86 11.17
C SER A 14 -6.44 -10.22 10.25
N TYR A 15 -5.98 -9.30 9.42
CA TYR A 15 -6.85 -8.68 8.41
C TYR A 15 -7.23 -9.76 7.40
N GLN A 16 -8.52 -9.91 7.16
CA GLN A 16 -9.02 -10.82 6.14
C GLN A 16 -8.56 -10.31 4.77
N ARG A 17 -7.61 -11.03 4.17
CA ARG A 17 -7.08 -10.78 2.83
C ARG A 17 -7.78 -11.72 1.86
N TYR A 18 -8.30 -11.15 0.78
CA TYR A 18 -8.85 -11.92 -0.33
C TYR A 18 -7.81 -11.95 -1.46
N SER A 19 -7.57 -13.13 -2.02
CA SER A 19 -6.63 -13.32 -3.13
C SER A 19 -7.14 -12.62 -4.40
N ASN A 20 -6.25 -12.41 -5.37
CA ASN A 20 -6.65 -11.87 -6.67
C ASN A 20 -7.61 -12.82 -7.40
N GLU A 21 -7.45 -14.13 -7.23
CA GLU A 21 -8.38 -15.12 -7.77
C GLU A 21 -9.79 -14.96 -7.18
N GLN A 22 -9.93 -14.82 -5.85
CA GLN A 22 -11.23 -14.57 -5.21
C GLN A 22 -11.86 -13.26 -5.73
N LYS A 23 -11.06 -12.20 -5.88
CA LYS A 23 -11.53 -10.92 -6.47
C LYS A 23 -12.03 -11.11 -7.90
N LEU A 24 -11.28 -11.82 -8.74
CA LEU A 24 -11.61 -12.08 -10.13
C LEU A 24 -12.89 -12.91 -10.25
N LEU A 25 -12.99 -14.01 -9.51
CA LEU A 25 -14.18 -14.87 -9.47
C LEU A 25 -15.42 -14.09 -9.02
N PHE A 26 -15.27 -13.21 -8.02
CA PHE A 26 -16.37 -12.36 -7.58
C PHE A 26 -16.88 -11.46 -8.71
N VAL A 27 -15.98 -10.76 -9.40
CA VAL A 27 -16.33 -9.90 -10.54
C VAL A 27 -16.99 -10.71 -11.64
N TYR A 28 -16.44 -11.88 -11.97
CA TYR A 28 -17.03 -12.77 -12.97
C TYR A 28 -18.46 -13.18 -12.61
N TYR A 29 -18.69 -13.70 -11.40
CA TYR A 29 -20.03 -14.14 -11.01
C TYR A 29 -21.02 -12.98 -10.91
N ASN A 30 -20.61 -11.82 -10.39
CA ASN A 30 -21.52 -10.70 -10.18
C ASN A 30 -21.79 -9.89 -11.45
N ARG A 31 -20.78 -9.64 -12.29
CA ARG A 31 -20.89 -8.74 -13.46
C ARG A 31 -21.06 -9.46 -14.79
N ILE A 32 -20.52 -10.68 -14.93
CA ILE A 32 -20.65 -11.45 -16.17
C ILE A 32 -21.81 -12.45 -16.06
N LYS A 33 -21.90 -13.19 -14.95
CA LYS A 33 -23.00 -14.16 -14.72
C LYS A 33 -24.25 -13.56 -14.07
N LEU A 34 -24.20 -12.28 -13.69
CA LEU A 34 -25.32 -11.54 -13.10
C LEU A 34 -25.91 -12.21 -11.85
N PHE A 35 -25.09 -12.97 -11.12
CA PHE A 35 -25.52 -13.54 -9.85
C PHE A 35 -25.66 -12.45 -8.79
N ASN A 36 -26.59 -12.66 -7.86
CA ASN A 36 -26.72 -11.78 -6.72
C ASN A 36 -25.40 -11.73 -5.91
N VAL A 37 -25.24 -10.65 -5.17
CA VAL A 37 -23.98 -10.32 -4.47
C VAL A 37 -23.57 -11.41 -3.48
N ALA A 38 -24.52 -11.91 -2.68
CA ALA A 38 -24.25 -12.92 -1.67
C ALA A 38 -23.81 -14.26 -2.30
N LYS A 39 -24.47 -14.69 -3.37
CA LYS A 39 -24.12 -15.90 -4.13
C LYS A 39 -22.74 -15.76 -4.77
N SER A 40 -22.46 -14.60 -5.38
CA SER A 40 -21.16 -14.31 -5.99
C SER A 40 -20.03 -14.36 -4.97
N GLY A 41 -20.24 -13.80 -3.77
CA GLY A 41 -19.28 -13.86 -2.68
C GLY A 41 -19.01 -15.28 -2.18
N ARG A 42 -20.06 -16.10 -2.02
CA ARG A 42 -19.91 -17.52 -1.64
C ARG A 42 -19.12 -18.32 -2.66
N LEU A 43 -19.46 -18.19 -3.95
CA LEU A 43 -18.81 -18.94 -5.03
C LEU A 43 -17.35 -18.50 -5.27
N ALA A 44 -17.02 -17.25 -4.97
CA ALA A 44 -15.66 -16.72 -5.07
C ALA A 44 -14.75 -17.11 -3.89
N GLY A 45 -14.95 -18.30 -3.32
CA GLY A 45 -14.17 -18.79 -2.19
C GLY A 45 -14.53 -18.16 -0.84
N GLY A 46 -15.81 -17.88 -0.59
CA GLY A 46 -16.30 -17.50 0.74
C GLY A 46 -16.01 -16.05 1.15
N ILE A 47 -16.20 -15.09 0.25
CA ILE A 47 -16.13 -13.66 0.59
C ILE A 47 -17.29 -13.31 1.52
N SER A 48 -16.99 -12.59 2.61
CA SER A 48 -18.02 -12.15 3.55
C SER A 48 -19.04 -11.25 2.84
N GLU A 49 -20.32 -11.44 3.15
CA GLU A 49 -21.40 -10.73 2.47
C GLU A 49 -21.23 -9.21 2.55
N ARG A 50 -20.84 -8.69 3.72
CA ARG A 50 -20.54 -7.28 3.92
C ARG A 50 -19.47 -6.77 2.94
N ARG A 51 -18.41 -7.56 2.67
CA ARG A 51 -17.36 -7.19 1.72
C ARG A 51 -17.84 -7.28 0.28
N ALA A 52 -18.56 -8.33 -0.07
CA ALA A 52 -19.17 -8.50 -1.38
C ALA A 52 -20.10 -7.33 -1.72
N GLN A 53 -20.95 -6.90 -0.78
CA GLN A 53 -21.83 -5.72 -0.93
C GLN A 53 -21.02 -4.43 -1.13
N LYS A 54 -19.95 -4.23 -0.34
CA LYS A 54 -19.08 -3.07 -0.50
C LYS A 54 -18.39 -3.04 -1.87
N TRP A 55 -17.95 -4.21 -2.37
CA TRP A 55 -17.34 -4.34 -3.69
C TRP A 55 -18.35 -4.09 -4.81
N ALA A 56 -19.56 -4.66 -4.73
CA ALA A 56 -20.62 -4.42 -5.70
C ALA A 56 -20.95 -2.93 -5.81
N LYS A 57 -21.18 -2.24 -4.68
CA LYS A 57 -21.45 -0.80 -4.65
C LYS A 57 -20.34 0.02 -5.30
N LYS A 58 -19.07 -0.31 -5.04
CA LYS A 58 -17.94 0.41 -5.65
C LYS A 58 -17.84 0.14 -7.15
N LEU A 59 -18.02 -1.11 -7.59
CA LEU A 59 -18.02 -1.45 -9.02
C LEU A 59 -19.16 -0.76 -9.80
N GLU A 60 -20.26 -0.42 -9.14
CA GLU A 60 -21.35 0.37 -9.72
C GLU A 60 -21.04 1.87 -9.75
N GLY A 61 -20.55 2.41 -8.63
CA GLY A 61 -20.40 3.86 -8.45
C GLY A 61 -19.10 4.45 -8.98
N ASP A 62 -18.05 3.65 -9.13
CA ASP A 62 -16.72 4.13 -9.50
C ASP A 62 -16.13 3.27 -10.63
N LYS A 63 -16.22 3.80 -11.86
CA LYS A 63 -15.71 3.16 -13.09
C LYS A 63 -14.18 3.01 -13.09
N GLY A 64 -13.46 3.83 -12.32
CA GLY A 64 -12.01 3.76 -12.16
C GLY A 64 -11.58 2.84 -11.02
N TRP A 65 -12.52 2.25 -10.28
CA TRP A 65 -12.18 1.49 -9.10
C TRP A 65 -11.53 0.15 -9.44
N ASN A 66 -10.23 0.05 -9.16
CA ASN A 66 -9.50 -1.19 -9.30
C ASN A 66 -9.61 -2.05 -8.03
N ILE A 67 -10.34 -3.17 -8.13
CA ILE A 67 -10.51 -4.15 -7.05
C ILE A 67 -9.20 -4.85 -6.66
N PHE A 68 -8.25 -4.96 -7.60
CA PHE A 68 -6.95 -5.61 -7.38
C PHE A 68 -5.99 -4.69 -6.63
N GLU A 69 -6.15 -3.38 -6.76
CA GLU A 69 -5.27 -2.39 -6.16
C GLU A 69 -5.37 -2.33 -4.63
N LYS A 70 -4.23 -2.07 -3.99
CA LYS A 70 -4.15 -1.89 -2.53
C LYS A 70 -4.75 -0.55 -2.13
N GLN A 71 -5.97 -0.60 -1.62
CA GLN A 71 -6.77 0.57 -1.23
C GLN A 71 -6.21 1.31 0.01
N THR A 72 -5.36 0.69 0.82
CA THR A 72 -4.93 1.23 2.13
C THR A 72 -4.11 2.51 2.03
N ASN A 73 -3.46 2.77 0.88
CA ASN A 73 -2.48 3.85 0.74
C ASN A 73 -2.93 5.01 -0.16
N LEU A 74 -4.16 4.98 -0.69
CA LEU A 74 -4.58 5.93 -1.73
C LEU A 74 -5.15 7.25 -1.19
N VAL A 75 -5.85 7.24 -0.05
CA VAL A 75 -6.69 8.39 0.34
C VAL A 75 -6.08 9.23 1.48
N ASN A 76 -5.28 8.63 2.36
CA ASN A 76 -4.78 9.28 3.58
C ASN A 76 -3.25 9.36 3.66
N ARG A 77 -2.53 9.25 2.54
CA ARG A 77 -1.07 9.38 2.56
C ARG A 77 -0.72 10.88 2.54
N PRO A 78 0.04 11.40 3.52
CA PRO A 78 0.60 12.74 3.42
C PRO A 78 1.46 12.82 2.16
N LYS A 79 1.46 13.98 1.50
CA LYS A 79 2.31 14.21 0.33
C LYS A 79 3.75 13.82 0.68
N SER A 80 4.41 13.12 -0.23
CA SER A 80 5.82 12.75 -0.05
C SER A 80 6.62 14.02 0.25
N GLN A 81 7.48 13.97 1.28
CA GLN A 81 8.41 15.08 1.55
C GLN A 81 9.44 15.22 0.43
N LEU A 82 9.75 14.12 -0.26
CA LEU A 82 10.61 14.11 -1.43
C LEU A 82 9.74 14.25 -2.69
N ASP A 83 9.86 15.39 -3.36
CA ASP A 83 9.29 15.60 -4.69
C ASP A 83 10.20 14.99 -5.76
N ASP A 84 9.84 15.13 -7.04
CA ASP A 84 10.59 14.49 -8.11
C ASP A 84 11.99 15.09 -8.33
N ARG A 85 12.22 16.35 -7.95
CA ARG A 85 13.55 16.99 -8.01
C ARG A 85 14.49 16.34 -7.00
N HIS A 86 13.98 16.06 -5.80
CA HIS A 86 14.74 15.38 -4.76
C HIS A 86 15.09 13.94 -5.16
N LYS A 87 14.17 13.23 -5.81
CA LYS A 87 14.40 11.86 -6.30
C LYS A 87 15.42 11.79 -7.42
N LEU A 88 15.31 12.70 -8.40
CA LEU A 88 16.28 12.78 -9.50
C LEU A 88 17.70 13.03 -8.96
N HIS A 89 17.83 13.93 -7.99
CA HIS A 89 19.12 14.16 -7.35
C HIS A 89 19.68 12.92 -6.63
N LEU A 90 18.83 12.14 -5.95
CA LEU A 90 19.26 10.90 -5.31
C LEU A 90 19.73 9.87 -6.34
N LEU A 91 19.03 9.73 -7.46
CA LEU A 91 19.44 8.84 -8.55
C LEU A 91 20.82 9.24 -9.09
N ASP A 92 20.98 10.51 -9.49
CA ASP A 92 22.26 11.03 -9.97
C ASP A 92 23.39 10.83 -8.95
N PHE A 93 23.09 11.01 -7.66
CA PHE A 93 24.08 10.85 -6.60
C PHE A 93 24.55 9.40 -6.46
N TYR A 94 23.64 8.43 -6.49
CA TYR A 94 23.99 7.01 -6.40
C TYR A 94 24.64 6.48 -7.68
N ASP A 95 24.27 6.99 -8.85
CA ASP A 95 24.93 6.64 -10.11
C ASP A 95 26.40 7.08 -10.10
N ASN A 96 26.70 8.24 -9.51
CA ASN A 96 28.05 8.75 -9.37
C ASN A 96 28.83 8.13 -8.19
N TRP A 97 28.14 7.78 -7.11
CA TRP A 97 28.72 7.26 -5.87
C TRP A 97 27.95 6.04 -5.35
N PRO A 98 28.09 4.87 -6.00
CA PRO A 98 27.29 3.68 -5.68
C PRO A 98 27.55 3.10 -4.28
N GLN A 99 28.68 3.47 -3.66
CA GLN A 99 29.06 3.07 -2.31
C GLN A 99 28.64 4.10 -1.23
N ALA A 100 27.94 5.17 -1.63
CA ALA A 100 27.60 6.25 -0.71
C ALA A 100 26.67 5.77 0.40
N ARG A 101 26.94 6.23 1.63
CA ARG A 101 26.14 5.90 2.79
C ARG A 101 24.93 6.83 2.87
N ILE A 102 23.95 6.41 3.65
CA ILE A 102 22.71 7.19 3.89
C ILE A 102 23.01 8.56 4.52
N VAL A 103 24.11 8.68 5.28
CA VAL A 103 24.51 9.98 5.84
C VAL A 103 24.94 10.92 4.72
N ASP A 104 25.73 10.43 3.77
CA ASP A 104 26.23 11.21 2.64
C ASP A 104 25.08 11.68 1.72
N THR A 105 24.05 10.84 1.52
CA THR A 105 22.86 11.25 0.77
C THR A 105 22.03 12.30 1.49
N MET A 106 21.90 12.21 2.81
CA MET A 106 21.20 13.23 3.60
C MET A 106 21.93 14.57 3.55
N ASP A 107 23.26 14.54 3.66
CA ASP A 107 24.09 15.74 3.59
C ASP A 107 23.97 16.35 2.19
N SER A 108 24.06 15.54 1.12
CA SER A 108 23.86 16.00 -0.26
C SER A 108 22.47 16.59 -0.48
N LEU A 109 21.41 15.96 0.04
CA LEU A 109 20.04 16.45 -0.09
C LEU A 109 19.84 17.78 0.65
N THR A 110 20.29 17.87 1.90
CA THR A 110 20.12 19.09 2.71
C THR A 110 21.01 20.24 2.24
N GLN A 111 22.17 19.93 1.64
CA GLN A 111 23.04 20.93 1.00
C GLN A 111 22.40 21.48 -0.28
N LYS A 112 21.80 20.63 -1.10
CA LYS A 112 21.22 21.03 -2.39
C LYS A 112 19.82 21.64 -2.28
N PHE A 113 19.05 21.24 -1.27
CA PHE A 113 17.67 21.64 -1.04
C PHE A 113 17.50 22.15 0.39
N SER A 114 17.63 23.47 0.57
CA SER A 114 17.57 24.14 1.88
C SER A 114 16.16 24.14 2.49
N ASP A 115 15.14 23.83 1.70
CA ASP A 115 13.74 23.66 2.09
C ASP A 115 13.44 22.28 2.72
N LEU A 116 14.38 21.33 2.64
CA LEU A 116 14.22 19.99 3.20
C LEU A 116 14.84 19.84 4.59
N SER A 117 14.02 19.51 5.58
CA SER A 117 14.47 18.92 6.85
C SER A 117 14.32 17.40 6.80
N VAL A 118 15.36 16.69 6.35
CA VAL A 118 15.34 15.23 6.17
C VAL A 118 15.75 14.52 7.46
N LYS A 119 14.96 13.52 7.89
CA LYS A 119 15.35 12.57 8.96
C LYS A 119 15.82 11.25 8.34
N LYS A 120 16.74 10.53 8.99
CA LYS A 120 17.31 9.24 8.51
C LYS A 120 16.25 8.23 8.05
N SER A 121 15.11 8.17 8.73
CA SER A 121 13.99 7.27 8.41
C SER A 121 13.29 7.55 7.08
N THR A 122 13.44 8.76 6.52
CA THR A 122 12.71 9.20 5.32
C THR A 122 13.38 8.69 4.03
N VAL A 123 14.71 8.54 4.02
CA VAL A 123 15.48 8.09 2.84
C VAL A 123 15.21 6.61 2.50
N HIS A 124 14.96 5.77 3.50
CA HIS A 124 14.63 4.34 3.29
C HIS A 124 13.39 4.06 2.44
N THR A 125 12.55 5.07 2.15
CA THR A 125 11.26 4.87 1.46
C THR A 125 11.30 5.11 -0.05
N SER A 126 12.43 5.53 -0.63
CA SER A 126 12.57 5.78 -2.07
C SER A 126 13.05 4.57 -2.89
N GLU A 127 13.28 3.42 -2.26
CA GLU A 127 13.90 2.23 -2.87
C GLU A 127 12.93 1.03 -3.01
N ASN A 128 11.62 1.26 -3.10
CA ASN A 128 10.61 0.23 -3.42
C ASN A 128 9.55 0.72 -4.40
#